data_AF-A0A7X9FT80-F1
#
_entry.id   AF-A0A7X9FT80-F1
#
_cell.length_a   1.000
_cell.length_b   1.000
_cell.length_c   1.000
_cell.angle_alpha   90.00
_cell.angle_beta   90.00
_cell.angle_gamma   90.00
#
_symmetry.space_group_name_H-M   'P 1'
#
loop_
_entity.id
_entity.type
_entity.pdbx_description
1 polymer ?
#
loop_
_entity_poly.entity_id
_entity_poly.type
_entity_poly.pdbx_seq_one_letter_code
_entity_poly.pdbx_strand_id
1 'polypeptide(L)'
;MNNSDKPYSKTPVTPGVDFIRDIINDDLKAGKNDGRVHTRFPPEPNGYLHIGHAKSICLNFGIAKEYNGHCNLRMDDSNPCKEEQEYVDSIKEDVHWLGFDWYQECHASDYFEQMYQFAEQLITQGKAYVCSLSAEQVREHRGTLTE
;
A
#
# COMPACT_ATOMS: atom_id res chain seq x y z
N MET A 1 -24.33 7.62 -6.63
CA MET A 1 -24.78 6.26 -6.99
C MET A 1 -23.80 5.30 -6.35
N ASN A 2 -24.29 4.50 -5.39
CA ASN A 2 -23.48 3.69 -4.48
C ASN A 2 -22.74 2.58 -5.23
N ASN A 3 -21.42 2.49 -5.06
CA ASN A 3 -20.59 1.44 -5.64
C ASN A 3 -19.97 0.55 -4.53
N SER A 4 -20.74 0.27 -3.48
CA SER A 4 -20.44 -0.76 -2.48
C SER A 4 -21.20 -2.02 -2.88
N ASP A 5 -20.52 -3.16 -2.96
CA ASP A 5 -21.08 -4.51 -3.21
C ASP A 5 -21.03 -5.01 -4.66
N LYS A 6 -19.84 -5.06 -5.26
CA LYS A 6 -19.56 -6.10 -6.27
C LYS A 6 -18.74 -7.22 -5.62
N PRO A 7 -19.36 -8.32 -5.15
CA PRO A 7 -18.60 -9.50 -4.74
C PRO A 7 -17.95 -10.10 -5.98
N TYR A 8 -16.62 -10.22 -5.98
CA TYR A 8 -15.92 -10.97 -7.01
C TYR A 8 -16.34 -12.44 -6.93
N SER A 9 -16.83 -12.99 -8.04
CA SER A 9 -17.19 -14.41 -8.18
C SER A 9 -16.05 -15.31 -7.70
N LYS A 10 -16.37 -16.32 -6.87
CA LYS A 10 -15.41 -17.29 -6.32
C LYS A 10 -14.68 -18.02 -7.45
N THR A 11 -13.40 -17.67 -7.64
CA THR A 11 -12.47 -18.51 -8.42
C THR A 11 -11.79 -19.45 -7.42
N PRO A 12 -11.71 -20.77 -7.68
CA PRO A 12 -11.03 -21.68 -6.76
C PRO A 12 -9.55 -21.30 -6.62
N VAL A 13 -9.09 -21.15 -5.37
CA VAL A 13 -7.69 -20.92 -5.03
C VAL A 13 -6.92 -22.22 -5.27
N THR A 14 -5.91 -22.18 -6.14
CA THR A 14 -4.99 -23.31 -6.36
C THR A 14 -3.85 -23.23 -5.34
N PRO A 15 -3.64 -24.23 -4.47
CA PRO A 15 -2.49 -24.26 -3.57
C PRO A 15 -1.16 -24.37 -4.35
N GLY A 16 -0.09 -23.70 -3.87
CA GLY A 16 1.29 -23.91 -4.36
C GLY A 16 1.77 -22.99 -5.50
N VAL A 17 1.19 -21.80 -5.68
CA VAL A 17 1.57 -20.85 -6.74
C VAL A 17 2.71 -19.90 -6.34
N ASP A 18 2.76 -19.45 -5.08
CA ASP A 18 3.86 -18.67 -4.50
C ASP A 18 3.74 -18.54 -2.96
N PHE A 19 4.83 -18.11 -2.32
CA PHE A 19 4.95 -18.02 -0.87
C PHE A 19 3.98 -17.03 -0.20
N ILE A 20 3.50 -15.99 -0.89
CA ILE A 20 2.56 -15.02 -0.31
C ILE A 20 1.21 -15.69 -0.12
N ARG A 21 0.75 -16.46 -1.10
CA ARG A 21 -0.48 -17.24 -1.03
C ARG A 21 -0.40 -18.30 0.05
N ASP A 22 0.75 -18.94 0.23
CA ASP A 22 0.96 -19.91 1.31
C ASP A 22 0.81 -19.23 2.69
N ILE A 23 1.40 -18.05 2.90
CA ILE A 23 1.25 -17.27 4.14
C ILE A 23 -0.22 -16.88 4.38
N ILE A 24 -0.91 -16.39 3.34
CA ILE A 24 -2.34 -16.02 3.46
C ILE A 24 -3.17 -17.25 3.83
N ASN A 25 -2.94 -18.40 3.20
CA ASN A 25 -3.66 -19.63 3.50
C ASN A 25 -3.48 -20.07 4.95
N ASP A 26 -2.26 -19.97 5.49
CA ASP A 26 -1.99 -20.34 6.88
C ASP A 26 -2.61 -19.34 7.87
N ASP A 27 -2.58 -18.04 7.56
CA ASP A 27 -3.25 -17.00 8.35
C ASP A 27 -4.78 -17.18 8.39
N LEU A 28 -5.37 -17.57 7.25
CA LEU A 28 -6.81 -17.88 7.16
C LEU A 28 -7.18 -19.14 7.94
N LYS A 29 -6.38 -20.21 7.87
CA LYS A 29 -6.57 -21.41 8.70
C LYS A 29 -6.48 -21.10 10.19
N ALA A 30 -5.58 -20.19 10.57
CA ALA A 30 -5.42 -19.73 11.94
C ALA A 30 -6.50 -18.73 12.39
N GLY A 31 -7.43 -18.34 11.51
CA GLY A 31 -8.51 -17.40 11.82
C GLY A 31 -8.04 -15.97 12.08
N LYS A 32 -6.86 -15.56 11.57
CA LYS A 32 -6.37 -14.19 11.73
C LYS A 32 -7.30 -13.19 11.05
N ASN A 33 -7.39 -11.97 11.60
CA ASN A 33 -8.14 -10.84 11.04
C ASN A 33 -9.61 -11.17 10.70
N ASP A 34 -10.23 -12.07 11.46
CA ASP A 34 -11.59 -12.57 11.22
C ASP A 34 -11.77 -13.18 9.81
N GLY A 35 -10.70 -13.75 9.24
CA GLY A 35 -10.69 -14.33 7.89
C GLY A 35 -10.67 -13.31 6.76
N ARG A 36 -10.43 -12.02 7.04
CA ARG A 36 -10.38 -10.96 6.02
C ARG A 36 -9.00 -10.89 5.37
N VAL A 37 -8.98 -10.85 4.04
CA VAL A 37 -7.80 -10.49 3.23
C VAL A 37 -7.98 -9.07 2.71
N HIS A 38 -7.03 -8.18 2.99
CA HIS A 38 -7.06 -6.79 2.51
C HIS A 38 -5.66 -6.39 2.02
N THR A 39 -5.52 -6.17 0.72
CA THR A 39 -4.27 -5.75 0.06
C THR A 39 -4.34 -4.27 -0.36
N ARG A 40 -3.24 -3.75 -0.88
CA ARG A 40 -3.20 -2.41 -1.48
C ARG A 40 -2.13 -2.29 -2.56
N PHE A 41 -2.41 -1.53 -3.60
CA PHE A 41 -1.41 -1.04 -4.56
C PHE A 41 -1.14 0.44 -4.26
N PRO A 42 0.05 0.80 -3.73
CA PRO A 42 0.33 2.16 -3.28
C PRO A 42 1.39 2.89 -4.13
N PRO A 43 1.10 3.29 -5.38
CA PRO A 43 2.04 4.04 -6.20
C PRO A 43 2.21 5.48 -5.67
N GLU A 44 3.41 6.04 -5.81
CA GLU A 44 3.62 7.49 -5.70
C GLU A 44 3.11 8.16 -6.98
N PRO A 45 2.27 9.21 -6.91
CA PRO A 45 1.72 9.86 -8.10
C PRO A 45 2.69 10.91 -8.68
N ASN A 46 3.90 10.48 -9.02
CA ASN A 46 4.99 11.33 -9.55
C ASN A 46 5.57 10.84 -10.89
N GLY A 47 4.90 9.89 -11.54
CA GLY A 47 5.30 9.33 -12.82
C GLY A 47 4.30 8.33 -13.37
N TYR A 48 4.39 8.07 -14.68
CA TYR A 48 3.58 7.07 -15.37
C TYR A 48 3.95 5.64 -14.96
N LEU A 49 2.96 4.75 -14.88
CA LEU A 49 3.24 3.36 -14.60
C LEU A 49 3.93 2.70 -15.80
N HIS A 50 4.95 1.88 -15.53
CA HIS A 50 5.57 0.99 -16.51
C HIS A 50 5.24 -0.49 -16.23
N ILE A 51 5.65 -1.39 -17.13
CA ILE A 51 5.39 -2.85 -17.04
C ILE A 51 5.79 -3.50 -15.71
N GLY A 52 6.81 -2.98 -15.01
CA GLY A 52 7.17 -3.46 -13.67
C GLY A 52 6.03 -3.34 -12.64
N HIS A 53 5.20 -2.30 -12.74
CA HIS A 53 4.06 -2.10 -11.85
C HIS A 53 2.93 -3.11 -12.11
N ALA A 54 2.79 -3.60 -13.35
CA ALA A 54 1.78 -4.61 -13.68
C ALA A 54 1.90 -5.86 -12.79
N LYS A 55 3.13 -6.26 -12.41
CA LYS A 55 3.33 -7.37 -11.47
C LYS A 55 2.71 -7.08 -10.10
N SER A 56 2.92 -5.88 -9.57
CA SER A 56 2.37 -5.47 -8.27
C SER A 56 0.85 -5.33 -8.31
N ILE A 57 0.31 -4.78 -9.41
CA ILE A 57 -1.14 -4.67 -9.65
C ILE A 57 -1.77 -6.07 -9.68
N CYS A 58 -1.32 -6.93 -10.59
CA CYS A 58 -1.86 -8.28 -10.73
C CYS A 58 -1.74 -9.09 -9.44
N LEU A 59 -0.66 -8.90 -8.67
CA LEU A 59 -0.50 -9.57 -7.38
C LEU A 59 -1.51 -9.07 -6.35
N ASN A 60 -1.58 -7.76 -6.09
CA ASN A 60 -2.40 -7.21 -5.02
C ASN A 60 -3.90 -7.35 -5.31
N PHE A 61 -4.33 -6.95 -6.50
CA PHE A 61 -5.74 -7.05 -6.91
C PHE A 61 -6.14 -8.50 -7.20
N GLY A 62 -5.23 -9.31 -7.75
CA GLY A 62 -5.45 -10.75 -7.96
C GLY A 62 -5.66 -11.49 -6.66
N ILE A 63 -4.83 -11.26 -5.64
CA ILE A 63 -5.02 -11.83 -4.29
C ILE A 63 -6.38 -11.42 -3.72
N ALA A 64 -6.72 -10.13 -3.73
CA ALA A 64 -8.02 -9.71 -3.22
C ALA A 64 -9.18 -10.43 -3.93
N LYS A 65 -9.10 -10.59 -5.25
CA LYS A 65 -10.10 -11.31 -6.03
C LYS A 65 -10.16 -12.80 -5.69
N GLU A 66 -9.03 -13.48 -5.61
CA GLU A 66 -8.93 -14.92 -5.31
C GLU A 66 -9.49 -15.29 -3.94
N TYR A 67 -9.22 -14.45 -2.93
CA TYR A 67 -9.63 -14.68 -1.56
C TYR A 67 -10.93 -13.97 -1.17
N ASN A 68 -11.65 -13.40 -2.15
CA ASN A 68 -12.86 -12.59 -1.92
C ASN A 68 -12.64 -11.51 -0.84
N GLY A 69 -11.46 -10.90 -0.89
CA GLY A 69 -11.03 -9.79 -0.06
C GLY A 69 -11.15 -8.45 -0.78
N HIS A 70 -10.53 -7.42 -0.21
CA HIS A 70 -10.51 -6.07 -0.76
C HIS A 70 -9.08 -5.64 -1.14
N CYS A 71 -8.95 -4.82 -2.18
CA CYS A 71 -7.69 -4.16 -2.53
C CYS A 71 -7.95 -2.66 -2.66
N ASN A 72 -7.21 -1.85 -1.91
CA ASN A 72 -7.26 -0.39 -2.05
C ASN A 72 -6.25 0.07 -3.10
N LEU A 73 -6.63 1.09 -3.87
CA LEU A 73 -5.68 1.91 -4.62
C LEU A 73 -5.33 3.09 -3.71
N ARG A 74 -4.06 3.20 -3.30
CA ARG A 74 -3.63 4.28 -2.41
C ARG A 74 -2.60 5.15 -3.10
N MET A 75 -2.90 6.40 -3.37
CA MET A 75 -1.87 7.34 -3.80
C MET A 75 -0.96 7.62 -2.61
N ASP A 76 0.33 7.27 -2.72
CA ASP A 76 1.32 7.55 -1.68
C ASP A 76 1.86 8.98 -1.84
N ASP A 77 0.96 9.92 -1.62
CA ASP A 77 1.08 11.34 -1.94
C ASP A 77 1.67 12.15 -0.75
N SER A 78 2.80 11.68 -0.22
CA SER A 78 3.47 12.31 0.93
C SER A 78 4.48 13.41 0.56
N ASN A 79 4.77 13.59 -0.72
CA ASN A 79 5.75 14.52 -1.26
C ASN A 79 5.08 15.62 -2.10
N PRO A 80 4.71 16.77 -1.48
CA PRO A 80 3.93 17.82 -2.14
C PRO A 80 4.64 18.48 -3.33
N CYS A 81 5.94 18.24 -3.55
CA CYS A 81 6.71 18.86 -4.62
C CYS A 81 6.74 18.07 -5.94
N LYS A 82 6.27 16.83 -5.96
CA LYS A 82 6.42 15.93 -7.12
C LYS A 82 5.11 15.32 -7.62
N GLU A 83 4.00 15.75 -7.05
CA GLU A 83 2.72 15.10 -7.23
C GLU A 83 1.84 15.93 -8.15
N GLU A 84 1.37 15.31 -9.22
CA GLU A 84 0.50 15.95 -10.19
C GLU A 84 -0.75 15.10 -10.43
N GLN A 85 -1.89 15.78 -10.59
CA GLN A 85 -3.17 15.13 -10.86
C GLN A 85 -3.10 14.26 -12.13
N GLU A 86 -2.27 14.61 -13.11
CA GLU A 86 -2.07 13.81 -14.33
C GLU A 86 -1.61 12.37 -14.02
N TYR A 87 -0.73 12.19 -13.03
CA TYR A 87 -0.23 10.87 -12.66
C TYR A 87 -1.29 10.08 -11.90
N VAL A 88 -2.06 10.72 -11.01
CA VAL A 88 -3.20 10.11 -10.32
C VAL A 88 -4.20 9.55 -11.35
N ASP A 89 -4.55 10.36 -12.34
CA ASP A 89 -5.52 9.97 -13.38
C ASP A 89 -4.98 8.84 -14.25
N SER A 90 -3.72 8.92 -14.69
CA SER A 90 -3.08 7.87 -15.49
C SER A 90 -2.95 6.55 -14.73
N ILE A 91 -2.58 6.57 -13.45
CA ILE A 91 -2.51 5.38 -12.60
C ILE A 91 -3.87 4.67 -12.55
N LYS A 92 -4.95 5.44 -12.37
CA LYS A 92 -6.33 4.92 -12.32
C LYS A 92 -6.74 4.31 -13.64
N GLU A 93 -6.42 4.98 -14.75
CA GLU A 93 -6.67 4.48 -16.10
C GLU A 93 -5.95 3.15 -16.35
N ASP A 94 -4.66 3.05 -16.02
CA ASP A 94 -3.86 1.84 -16.22
C ASP A 94 -4.35 0.65 -15.39
N VAL A 95 -4.75 0.89 -14.14
CA VAL A 95 -5.34 -0.16 -13.27
C VAL A 95 -6.64 -0.69 -13.87
N HIS A 96 -7.51 0.20 -14.35
CA HIS A 96 -8.74 -0.19 -15.03
C HIS A 96 -8.47 -0.89 -16.37
N TRP A 97 -7.50 -0.41 -17.14
CA TRP A 97 -7.11 -0.99 -18.42
C TRP A 97 -6.62 -2.44 -18.26
N LEU A 98 -5.90 -2.73 -17.16
CA LEU A 98 -5.51 -4.09 -16.78
C LEU A 98 -6.67 -4.97 -16.28
N GLY A 99 -7.89 -4.43 -16.18
CA GLY A 99 -9.11 -5.17 -15.84
C GLY A 99 -9.36 -5.33 -14.34
N PHE A 100 -8.78 -4.45 -13.52
CA PHE A 100 -9.00 -4.43 -12.08
C PHE A 100 -9.81 -3.20 -11.64
N ASP A 101 -10.50 -3.34 -10.51
CA ASP A 101 -11.14 -2.24 -9.79
C ASP A 101 -10.62 -2.25 -8.34
N TRP A 102 -10.62 -1.09 -7.70
CA TRP A 102 -10.28 -0.98 -6.27
C TRP A 102 -11.54 -0.91 -5.40
N TYR A 103 -11.38 -1.36 -4.15
CA TYR A 103 -12.41 -1.24 -3.13
C TYR A 103 -12.57 0.21 -2.68
N GLN A 104 -11.45 0.88 -2.37
CA GLN A 104 -11.39 2.29 -2.00
C GLN A 104 -10.18 2.95 -2.65
N GLU A 105 -10.38 4.19 -3.07
CA GLU A 105 -9.31 5.14 -3.39
C GLU A 105 -8.93 5.85 -2.10
N CYS A 106 -7.64 5.87 -1.77
CA CYS A 106 -7.13 6.49 -0.55
C CYS A 106 -5.93 7.37 -0.90
N HIS A 107 -5.73 8.44 -0.13
CA HIS A 107 -4.54 9.28 -0.21
C HIS A 107 -3.76 9.18 1.11
N ALA A 108 -2.44 9.07 1.03
CA ALA A 108 -1.59 9.08 2.22
C ALA A 108 -1.70 10.43 2.96
N SER A 109 -1.86 11.52 2.21
CA SER A 109 -2.01 12.88 2.70
C SER A 109 -3.26 13.09 3.57
N ASP A 110 -4.36 12.38 3.30
CA ASP A 110 -5.58 12.40 4.13
C ASP A 110 -5.32 11.95 5.58
N TYR A 111 -4.25 11.18 5.80
CA TYR A 111 -3.88 10.66 7.12
C TYR A 111 -2.83 11.52 7.86
N PHE A 112 -2.40 12.68 7.33
CA PHE A 112 -1.32 13.47 7.94
C PHE A 112 -1.60 13.87 9.39
N GLU A 113 -2.83 14.27 9.71
CA GLU A 113 -3.20 14.59 11.09
C GLU A 113 -3.01 13.37 12.02
N GLN A 114 -3.44 12.19 11.57
CA GLN A 114 -3.28 10.95 12.34
C GLN A 114 -1.80 10.59 12.50
N MET A 115 -0.99 10.76 11.44
CA MET A 115 0.46 10.52 11.48
C MET A 115 1.17 11.50 12.43
N TYR A 116 0.77 12.77 12.43
CA TYR A 116 1.27 13.79 13.34
C TYR A 116 0.98 13.42 14.81
N GLN A 117 -0.25 13.02 15.11
CA GLN A 117 -0.63 12.56 16.45
C GLN A 117 0.19 11.34 16.90
N PHE A 118 0.48 10.39 16.00
CA PHE A 118 1.38 9.28 16.31
C PHE A 118 2.81 9.76 16.56
N ALA A 119 3.30 10.76 15.84
CA ALA A 119 4.62 11.35 16.10
C ALA A 119 4.68 11.98 17.50
N GLU A 120 3.67 12.74 17.92
CA GLU A 120 3.58 13.30 19.27
C GLU A 120 3.52 12.19 20.34
N GLN A 121 2.78 11.12 20.07
CA GLN A 121 2.71 9.96 20.96
C GLN A 121 4.08 9.29 21.10
N LEU A 122 4.83 9.11 20.00
CA LEU A 122 6.18 8.55 20.02
C LEU A 122 7.16 9.42 20.80
N ILE A 123 7.08 10.75 20.66
CA ILE A 123 7.89 11.70 21.44
C ILE A 123 7.58 11.57 22.92
N THR A 124 6.29 11.56 23.29
CA THR A 124 5.85 11.42 24.68
C THR A 124 6.30 10.11 25.32
N GLN A 125 6.38 9.03 24.54
CA GLN A 125 6.89 7.73 24.98
C GLN A 125 8.42 7.63 25.01
N GLY A 126 9.16 8.69 24.66
CA GLY A 126 10.62 8.67 24.57
C GLY A 126 11.16 7.80 23.42
N LYS A 127 10.33 7.52 22.40
CA LYS A 127 10.67 6.69 21.23
C LYS A 127 10.98 7.50 19.97
N ALA A 128 10.86 8.82 20.05
CA ALA A 128 11.26 9.75 19.00
C ALA A 128 11.84 11.02 19.62
N TYR A 129 12.71 11.71 18.88
CA TYR A 129 13.33 12.97 19.29
C TYR A 129 13.55 13.86 18.06
N VAL A 130 13.68 15.18 18.28
CA VAL A 130 14.03 16.13 17.22
C VAL A 130 15.55 16.12 17.05
N CYS A 131 16.01 15.78 15.85
CA CYS A 131 17.42 15.87 15.48
C CYS A 131 17.74 17.27 14.94
N SER A 132 18.61 18.01 15.63
CA SER A 132 19.06 19.35 15.19
C SER A 132 20.39 19.31 14.42
N LEU A 133 20.91 18.12 14.10
CA LEU A 133 22.12 17.96 13.31
C LEU A 133 21.85 18.26 11.82
N SER A 134 22.88 18.74 11.11
CA SER A 134 22.83 18.88 9.66
C SER A 134 22.75 17.50 8.98
N ALA A 135 22.31 17.45 7.72
CA ALA A 135 22.26 16.20 6.96
C ALA A 135 23.64 15.51 6.86
N GLU A 136 24.72 16.29 6.79
CA GLU A 136 26.09 15.76 6.78
C GLU A 136 26.47 15.13 8.13
N GLN A 137 26.17 15.82 9.22
CA GLN A 137 26.39 15.30 10.58
C GLN A 137 25.57 14.04 10.85
N VAL A 138 24.30 14.01 10.43
CA VAL A 138 23.46 12.80 10.54
C VAL A 138 24.10 11.62 9.81
N ARG A 139 24.65 11.84 8.62
CA ARG A 139 25.34 10.80 7.85
C ARG A 139 26.60 10.31 8.56
N GLU A 140 27.39 11.22 9.14
CA GLU A 140 28.58 10.88 9.92
C GLU A 140 28.22 10.06 11.17
N HIS A 141 27.27 10.54 11.97
CA HIS A 141 26.84 9.88 13.22
C HIS A 141 26.11 8.55 13.01
N ARG A 142 25.42 8.37 11.86
CA ARG A 142 24.77 7.10 11.52
C ARG A 142 25.79 5.97 11.29
N GLY A 143 27.01 6.32 10.90
CA GLY A 143 28.03 5.35 10.49
C GLY A 143 27.71 4.68 9.15
N THR A 144 28.45 3.61 8.84
CA THR A 144 28.23 2.78 7.65
C THR A 144 28.01 1.33 8.07
N LEU A 145 27.31 0.55 7.24
CA LEU A 145 27.01 -0.89 7.46
C LEU A 145 28.27 -1.81 7.51
N THR A 146 29.46 -1.24 7.38
CA THR A 146 30.75 -1.96 7.31
C THR A 146 31.52 -2.01 8.63
N GLU A 147 30.92 -1.54 9.72
CA GLU A 147 31.38 -1.78 11.11
C GLU A 147 30.43 -2.72 11.85
#